data_AF-A0A241QB68-F1
#
_entry.id   AF-A0A241QB68-F1
#
_cell.length_a   1.000
_cell.length_b   1.000
_cell.length_c   1.000
_cell.angle_alpha   90.00
_cell.angle_beta   90.00
_cell.angle_gamma   90.00
#
_symmetry.space_group_name_H-M   'P 1'
#
loop_
_entity.id
_entity.type
_entity.pdbx_description
1 polymer ?
#
loop_
_entity_poly.entity_id
_entity_poly.type
_entity_poly.pdbx_seq_one_letter_code
_entity_poly.pdbx_strand_id
1 'polypeptide(L)'
;MSRMKKPDSFLLRFKEEDGINGISSESFEKLMKATGMSKTDLMHFALVNLVEKYIPAYEQDDGPLTEAQFRTLHERSKTNQTPDESFEMLL
;
A
#
# COMPACT_ATOMS: atom_id res chain seq x y z
N MET A 1 32.55 7.44 1.78
CA MET A 1 31.54 8.05 2.69
C MET A 1 30.22 8.13 1.94
N SER A 2 29.20 7.40 2.39
CA SER A 2 27.88 7.41 1.75
C SER A 2 27.21 8.76 1.99
N ARG A 3 26.81 9.48 0.93
CA ARG A 3 26.02 10.71 1.08
C ARG A 3 24.65 10.28 1.61
N MET A 4 24.33 10.59 2.86
CA MET A 4 22.94 10.50 3.32
C MET A 4 22.09 11.37 2.40
N LYS A 5 21.23 10.74 1.61
CA LYS A 5 20.29 11.43 0.73
C LYS A 5 19.33 12.19 1.65
N LYS A 6 19.33 13.52 1.58
CA LYS A 6 18.36 14.32 2.34
C LYS A 6 16.95 13.87 1.95
N PRO A 7 16.03 13.72 2.91
CA PRO A 7 14.66 13.40 2.61
C PRO A 7 14.06 14.51 1.73
N ASP A 8 13.28 14.10 0.74
CA ASP A 8 12.57 15.02 -0.15
C ASP A 8 11.43 15.71 0.61
N SER A 9 11.07 16.93 0.21
CA SER A 9 10.07 17.73 0.91
C SER A 9 9.25 18.57 -0.06
N PHE A 10 7.96 18.74 0.23
CA PHE A 10 7.08 19.65 -0.51
C PHE A 10 6.39 20.64 0.42
N LEU A 11 6.00 21.80 -0.11
CA LEU A 11 5.22 22.79 0.61
C LEU A 11 3.73 22.59 0.32
N LEU A 12 2.93 22.46 1.39
CA LEU A 12 1.48 22.42 1.29
C LEU A 12 0.91 23.83 1.48
N ARG A 13 0.16 24.33 0.50
CA ARG A 13 -0.58 25.58 0.61
C ARG A 13 -2.06 25.28 0.89
N PHE A 14 -2.57 25.80 2.00
CA PHE A 14 -3.99 25.71 2.33
C PHE A 14 -4.86 26.58 1.41
N LYS A 15 -6.12 26.19 1.26
CA LYS A 15 -7.13 27.02 0.60
C LYS A 15 -7.64 28.08 1.58
N GLU A 16 -8.27 29.12 1.06
CA GLU A 16 -8.95 30.12 1.89
C GLU A 16 -10.14 29.48 2.62
N GLU A 17 -10.87 28.62 1.91
CA GLU A 17 -12.07 27.94 2.38
C GLU A 17 -11.98 26.43 2.09
N ASP A 18 -12.72 25.64 2.85
CA ASP A 18 -12.83 24.19 2.62
C ASP A 18 -13.60 23.92 1.32
N GLY A 19 -13.20 22.88 0.59
CA GLY A 19 -13.85 22.47 -0.65
C GLY A 19 -13.57 21.02 -1.01
N ILE A 20 -13.98 20.61 -2.21
CA ILE A 20 -13.94 19.19 -2.65
C ILE A 20 -12.51 18.62 -2.59
N ASN A 21 -11.51 19.41 -2.98
CA ASN A 21 -10.10 18.97 -3.10
C ASN A 21 -9.14 19.85 -2.29
N GLY A 22 -9.61 20.47 -1.21
CA GLY A 22 -8.75 21.32 -0.41
C GLY A 22 -9.40 21.71 0.91
N ILE A 23 -8.56 21.98 1.89
CA ILE A 23 -8.98 22.42 3.21
C ILE A 23 -8.30 23.75 3.55
N SER A 24 -9.00 24.52 4.36
CA SER A 24 -8.50 25.72 5.01
C SER A 24 -7.48 25.38 6.10
N SER A 25 -6.66 26.37 6.45
CA SER A 25 -5.74 26.23 7.58
C SER A 25 -6.50 26.05 8.88
N GLU A 26 -7.70 26.62 9.01
CA GLU A 26 -8.51 26.49 10.23
C GLU A 26 -8.96 25.04 10.44
N SER A 27 -9.49 24.40 9.40
CA SER A 27 -9.91 23.00 9.48
C SER A 27 -8.74 22.05 9.71
N PHE A 28 -7.57 22.34 9.13
CA PHE A 28 -6.36 21.58 9.42
C PHE A 28 -5.94 21.67 10.90
N GLU A 29 -5.95 22.87 11.50
CA GLU A 29 -5.62 23.06 12.91
C GLU A 29 -6.66 22.41 13.85
N LYS A 30 -7.95 22.44 13.47
CA LYS A 30 -9.00 21.71 14.20
C LYS A 30 -8.75 20.21 14.18
N LEU A 31 -8.36 19.64 13.03
CA LEU A 31 -8.00 18.23 12.92
C LEU A 31 -6.81 17.88 13.81
N MET A 32 -5.75 18.68 13.80
CA MET A 32 -4.61 18.45 14.67
C MET A 32 -4.99 18.43 16.15
N LYS A 33 -5.84 19.37 16.60
CA LYS A 33 -6.32 19.39 17.98
C LYS A 33 -7.18 18.18 18.32
N ALA A 34 -8.02 17.74 17.39
CA ALA A 34 -8.90 16.59 17.59
C ALA A 34 -8.13 15.27 17.63
N THR A 35 -7.07 15.12 16.84
CA THR A 35 -6.27 13.88 16.76
C THR A 35 -5.05 13.87 17.68
N GLY A 36 -4.60 15.04 18.14
CA GLY A 36 -3.33 15.20 18.87
C GLY A 36 -2.09 15.05 18.00
N MET A 37 -2.24 14.99 16.67
CA MET A 37 -1.14 14.78 15.74
C MET A 37 -0.41 16.09 15.40
N SER A 38 0.90 15.99 15.12
CA SER A 38 1.66 17.10 14.52
C SER A 38 1.23 17.34 13.07
N LYS A 39 1.63 18.48 12.47
CA LYS A 39 1.35 18.79 11.05
C LYS A 39 1.88 17.68 10.14
N THR A 40 3.11 17.24 10.41
CA THR A 40 3.81 16.23 9.62
C THR A 40 3.12 14.87 9.76
N ASP A 41 2.79 14.46 10.98
CA ASP A 41 2.16 13.16 11.21
C ASP A 41 0.74 13.11 10.63
N LEU A 42 -0.04 14.18 10.79
CA LEU A 42 -1.37 14.29 10.21
C LEU A 42 -1.32 14.19 8.68
N MET A 43 -0.33 14.83 8.04
CA MET A 43 -0.14 14.73 6.60
C MET A 43 0.25 13.33 6.15
N HIS A 44 1.21 12.69 6.83
CA HIS A 44 1.59 11.32 6.52
C HIS A 44 0.43 10.35 6.73
N PHE A 45 -0.31 10.49 7.83
CA PHE A 45 -1.50 9.70 8.12
C PHE A 45 -2.54 9.82 7.01
N ALA A 46 -2.86 11.04 6.57
CA ALA A 46 -3.81 11.26 5.48
C ALA A 46 -3.33 10.62 4.16
N LEU A 47 -2.05 10.75 3.83
CA LEU A 47 -1.47 10.16 2.62
C LEU A 47 -1.47 8.64 2.67
N VAL A 48 -1.16 8.02 3.81
CA VAL A 48 -1.22 6.55 3.98
C VAL A 48 -2.64 6.04 3.74
N ASN A 49 -3.64 6.70 4.31
CA ASN A 49 -5.05 6.33 4.07
C ASN A 49 -5.42 6.44 2.58
N LEU A 50 -4.88 7.42 1.86
CA LEU A 50 -5.08 7.53 0.41
C LEU A 50 -4.32 6.44 -0.37
N VAL A 51 -3.11 6.11 0.05
CA VAL A 51 -2.33 5.00 -0.53
C VAL A 51 -3.11 3.70 -0.39
N GLU A 52 -3.58 3.35 0.80
CA GLU A 52 -4.38 2.13 1.02
C GLU A 52 -5.66 2.10 0.17
N LYS A 53 -6.27 3.27 -0.05
CA LYS A 53 -7.50 3.38 -0.83
C LYS A 53 -7.28 3.25 -2.34
N TYR A 54 -6.16 3.72 -2.87
CA TYR A 54 -5.97 3.89 -4.32
C TYR A 54 -4.81 3.07 -4.90
N ILE A 55 -3.87 2.64 -4.08
CA ILE A 55 -2.71 1.86 -4.50
C ILE A 55 -2.94 0.42 -4.02
N PRO A 56 -3.19 -0.53 -4.92
CA PRO A 56 -3.32 -1.95 -4.57
C PRO A 56 -2.10 -2.42 -3.78
N ALA A 57 -2.32 -3.20 -2.71
CA ALA A 57 -1.23 -3.76 -1.90
C ALA A 57 -0.33 -4.72 -2.70
N TYR A 58 -0.87 -5.28 -3.78
CA TYR A 58 -0.16 -6.14 -4.73
C TYR A 58 -0.47 -5.68 -6.15
N GLU A 59 0.46 -5.92 -7.06
CA GLU A 59 0.17 -5.78 -8.49
C GLU A 59 -1.06 -6.62 -8.85
N GLN A 60 -1.85 -6.14 -9.80
CA GLN A 60 -2.93 -6.97 -10.33
C GLN A 60 -2.31 -8.26 -10.88
N ASP A 61 -2.93 -9.39 -10.53
CA ASP A 61 -2.50 -10.69 -11.05
C ASP A 61 -2.43 -10.62 -12.59
N ASP A 62 -1.46 -11.30 -13.19
CA ASP A 62 -1.25 -11.37 -14.65
C ASP A 62 -2.39 -12.15 -15.37
N GLY A 63 -3.45 -12.45 -14.63
CA GLY A 63 -4.55 -13.29 -15.03
C GLY A 63 -4.25 -14.77 -14.83
N PRO A 64 -5.16 -15.64 -15.30
CA PRO A 64 -4.97 -17.08 -15.17
C PRO A 64 -3.67 -17.54 -15.83
N LEU A 65 -2.99 -18.49 -15.18
CA LEU A 65 -1.79 -19.12 -15.73
C LEU A 65 -2.07 -19.67 -17.13
N THR A 66 -1.16 -19.39 -18.05
CA THR A 66 -1.16 -19.99 -19.39
C THR A 66 -0.83 -21.48 -19.31
N GLU A 67 -1.28 -22.24 -20.31
CA GLU A 67 -0.97 -23.67 -20.41
C GLU A 67 0.54 -23.97 -20.40
N ALA A 68 1.36 -23.06 -20.95
CA ALA A 68 2.82 -23.18 -20.91
C ALA A 68 3.40 -23.01 -19.50
N GLN A 69 2.82 -22.09 -18.72
CA GLN A 69 3.19 -21.90 -17.32
C GLN A 69 2.74 -23.09 -16.48
N PHE A 70 1.55 -23.64 -16.71
CA PHE A 70 1.09 -24.87 -16.06
C PHE A 70 2.04 -26.05 -16.29
N ARG A 71 2.46 -26.31 -17.54
CA ARG A 71 3.43 -27.36 -17.84
C ARG A 71 4.76 -27.15 -17.12
N THR A 72 5.27 -25.91 -17.15
CA THR A 72 6.53 -25.56 -16.48
C THR A 72 6.44 -25.75 -14.96
N LEU A 73 5.32 -25.35 -14.37
CA LEU A 73 5.07 -25.54 -12.95
C LEU A 73 5.00 -27.02 -12.59
N HIS A 74 4.29 -27.82 -13.38
CA HIS A 74 4.17 -29.26 -13.17
C HIS A 74 5.51 -30.01 -13.36
N GLU A 75 6.36 -29.58 -14.28
CA GLU A 75 7.72 -30.14 -14.43
C GLU A 75 8.63 -29.79 -13.24
N ARG A 76 8.47 -28.59 -12.67
CA ARG A 76 9.28 -28.10 -11.54
C ARG A 76 8.75 -28.55 -10.19
N SER A 77 7.44 -28.70 -10.06
CA SER A 77 6.80 -29.21 -8.85
C SER A 77 6.98 -30.71 -8.82
N LYS A 78 7.74 -31.21 -7.84
CA LYS A 78 7.86 -32.66 -7.58
C LYS A 78 6.56 -33.27 -7.03
N THR A 79 5.42 -32.66 -7.31
CA THR A 79 4.10 -33.02 -6.78
C THR A 79 3.65 -34.40 -7.22
N ASN A 80 4.11 -34.88 -8.38
CA ASN A 80 3.91 -36.29 -8.78
C ASN A 80 4.62 -37.32 -7.89
N GLN A 81 5.42 -36.87 -6.91
CA GLN A 81 6.14 -37.71 -5.94
C GLN A 81 5.58 -37.55 -4.52
N THR A 82 4.53 -36.75 -4.32
CA THR A 82 3.89 -36.56 -3.02
C THR A 82 2.56 -37.31 -3.02
N PRO A 83 2.41 -38.36 -2.20
CA PRO A 83 1.13 -39.07 -2.06
C PRO A 83 0.02 -38.12 -1.63
N ASP A 84 -1.19 -38.27 -2.17
CA ASP A 84 -2.37 -37.45 -1.84
C ASP A 84 -2.65 -37.44 -0.33
N GLU A 85 -2.37 -38.54 0.37
CA GLU A 85 -2.49 -38.68 1.84
C GLU A 85 -1.64 -37.66 2.63
N SER A 86 -0.63 -37.06 2.01
CA SER A 86 0.22 -36.03 2.64
C SER A 86 -0.49 -34.69 2.82
N PHE A 87 -1.53 -34.43 2.03
CA PHE A 87 -2.34 -33.21 2.09
C PHE A 87 -3.50 -33.31 3.09
N GLU A 88 -3.91 -34.54 3.43
CA GLU A 88 -5.02 -34.84 4.36
C GLU A 88 -4.63 -34.74 5.85
N MET A 89 -3.35 -34.61 6.18
CA MET A 89 -2.86 -34.52 7.58
C MET A 89 -2.84 -33.10 8.16
N LEU A 90 -3.32 -32.09 7.44
CA LEU A 90 -3.29 -30.68 7.83
C LEU A 90 -4.67 -30.04 8.06
N LEU A 91 -5.72 -30.85 8.12
CA LEU A 91 -7.07 -30.45 8.56
C LEU A 91 -7.39 -31.04 9.94
#